data_AF-A0A8S9BZJ2-F1
#
_entry.id   AF-A0A8S9BZJ2-F1
#
_cell.length_a   1.000
_cell.length_b   1.000
_cell.length_c   1.000
_cell.angle_alpha   90.00
_cell.angle_beta   90.00
_cell.angle_gamma   90.00
#
_symmetry.space_group_name_H-M   'P 1'
#
loop_
_entity.id
_entity.type
_entity.pdbx_description
1 polymer ?
#
loop_
_entity_poly.entity_id
_entity_poly.type
_entity_poly.pdbx_seq_one_letter_code
_entity_poly.pdbx_strand_id
1 'polypeptide(L)'
;MAFGLIGLDILLRLSLIEKKIARQWLDNEADTEGISDLEQGYPDPENTEDEKPPQLADPLPDRHAHDTTPELTATPTVVPKSRSSKWPPVLTLLKSRRLLTALWGCIVLGAGLIFLAIFIPGFLAPVVGWASDKYGPRWLTVTGFIMAIPFWVLLRLVTHDSLGQKVLLCALLALIGVALCLVNPPLMAEITYVVEAKERQDPGRFGANGAYAQAYGLFIMAFAAGTLIGPVWAGYVEQAAGWGTMSWSLGLFSIAGAVPCFIWTGGLITETNAKSGEERAVGKAKPAVPAAESTAAV
;
A
#
# COMPACT_ATOMS: atom_id res chain seq x y z
N MET A 1 -2.09 2.71 -15.39
CA MET A 1 -1.77 1.53 -14.56
C MET A 1 -1.81 1.87 -13.06
N ALA A 2 -0.93 2.75 -12.54
CA ALA A 2 -0.86 3.06 -11.10
C ALA A 2 -2.16 3.64 -10.50
N PHE A 3 -2.80 4.61 -11.15
CA PHE A 3 -4.08 5.18 -10.69
C PHE A 3 -5.24 4.16 -10.69
N GLY A 4 -5.20 3.16 -11.58
CA GLY A 4 -6.19 2.08 -11.60
C GLY A 4 -6.02 1.11 -10.44
N LEU A 5 -4.78 0.81 -10.05
CA LEU A 5 -4.49 -0.01 -8.86
C LEU A 5 -4.81 0.74 -7.56
N ILE A 6 -4.59 2.06 -7.53
CA ILE A 6 -5.01 2.93 -6.43
C ILE A 6 -6.55 2.96 -6.30
N GLY A 7 -7.26 3.14 -7.41
CA GLY A 7 -8.73 3.09 -7.41
C GLY A 7 -9.26 1.73 -6.96
N LEU A 8 -8.62 0.63 -7.41
CA LEU A 8 -8.97 -0.72 -6.98
C LEU A 8 -8.68 -0.96 -5.49
N ASP A 9 -7.54 -0.50 -4.96
CA ASP A 9 -7.23 -0.60 -3.53
C ASP A 9 -8.26 0.14 -2.66
N ILE A 10 -8.65 1.35 -3.06
CA ILE A 10 -9.69 2.13 -2.37
C ILE A 10 -11.04 1.40 -2.45
N LEU A 11 -11.43 0.90 -3.63
CA LEU A 11 -12.68 0.16 -3.81
C LEU A 11 -12.70 -1.13 -2.99
N LEU A 12 -11.60 -1.88 -2.97
CA LEU A 12 -11.48 -3.08 -2.16
C LEU A 12 -11.57 -2.76 -0.67
N ARG A 13 -10.96 -1.67 -0.20
CA ARG A 13 -11.07 -1.20 1.20
C ARG A 13 -12.48 -0.76 1.56
N LEU A 14 -13.18 -0.07 0.65
CA LEU A 14 -14.58 0.29 0.84
C LEU A 14 -15.48 -0.96 0.84
N SER A 15 -15.17 -1.96 0.00
CA SER A 15 -15.91 -3.23 -0.03
C SER A 15 -15.65 -4.11 1.20
N LEU A 16 -14.49 -3.94 1.86
CA LEU A 16 -14.12 -4.62 3.10
C LEU A 16 -14.84 -4.03 4.33
N ILE A 17 -15.58 -2.92 4.19
CA ILE A 17 -16.51 -2.46 5.22
C ILE A 17 -17.63 -3.50 5.29
N GLU A 18 -17.48 -4.45 6.22
CA GLU A 18 -18.46 -5.52 6.41
C GLU A 18 -19.84 -4.93 6.70
N LYS A 19 -20.88 -5.46 6.06
CA LYS A 19 -22.29 -5.11 6.31
C LYS A 19 -22.67 -5.18 7.80
N LYS A 20 -21.94 -5.98 8.59
CA LYS A 20 -22.12 -6.11 10.04
C LYS A 20 -21.64 -4.86 10.81
N ILE A 21 -20.59 -4.19 10.34
CA ILE A 21 -20.08 -2.91 10.89
C ILE A 21 -20.98 -1.75 10.45
N ALA A 22 -21.62 -1.83 9.29
CA ALA A 22 -22.62 -0.85 8.86
C ALA A 22 -23.96 -0.98 9.61
N ARG A 23 -24.39 -2.21 9.92
CA ARG A 23 -25.67 -2.48 10.62
C ARG A 23 -25.78 -1.83 11.99
N GLN A 24 -24.72 -1.82 12.80
CA GLN A 24 -24.72 -1.15 14.12
C GLN A 24 -24.97 0.37 14.07
N TRP A 25 -24.80 1.02 12.90
CA TRP A 25 -25.14 2.43 12.70
C TRP A 25 -26.55 2.59 12.13
N LEU A 26 -27.00 1.65 11.29
CA LEU A 26 -28.37 1.62 10.77
C LEU A 26 -29.39 1.24 11.86
N ASP A 27 -29.03 0.35 12.79
CA ASP A 27 -29.91 -0.06 13.90
C ASP A 27 -30.08 1.08 14.92
N ASN A 28 -29.11 2.01 15.05
CA ASN A 28 -29.24 3.21 15.88
C ASN A 28 -30.17 4.27 15.24
N GLU A 29 -30.35 4.26 13.92
CA GLU A 29 -31.27 5.16 13.20
C GLU A 29 -32.68 4.56 13.10
N ALA A 30 -32.81 3.22 13.11
CA ALA A 30 -34.09 2.52 13.06
C ALA A 30 -34.94 2.67 14.34
N ASP A 31 -34.34 3.03 15.47
CA ASP A 31 -35.08 3.36 16.69
C ASP A 31 -35.71 4.78 16.67
N THR A 32 -35.37 5.62 15.67
CA THR A 32 -35.80 7.03 15.60
C THR A 32 -36.85 7.31 14.51
N GLU A 33 -37.09 6.43 13.54
CA GLU A 33 -38.09 6.66 12.49
C GLU A 33 -39.11 5.52 12.36
N GLY A 34 -39.88 5.31 13.43
CA GLY A 34 -41.24 4.82 13.28
C GLY A 34 -42.16 5.96 12.82
N ILE A 35 -43.00 5.66 11.82
CA ILE A 35 -44.15 6.43 11.26
C ILE A 35 -43.88 6.99 9.84
N SER A 36 -44.12 6.17 8.81
CA SER A 36 -45.12 6.42 7.74
C SER A 36 -45.01 5.39 6.60
N ASP A 37 -45.73 4.28 6.77
CA ASP A 37 -46.75 3.74 5.86
C ASP A 37 -46.69 3.99 4.32
N LEU A 38 -46.63 2.84 3.62
CA LEU A 38 -47.46 2.39 2.47
C LEU A 38 -47.10 2.81 1.03
N GLU A 39 -46.62 1.85 0.22
CA GLU A 39 -47.37 1.30 -0.95
C GLU A 39 -46.69 0.05 -1.59
N GLN A 40 -47.13 -1.11 -1.12
CA GLN A 40 -47.72 -2.26 -1.85
C GLN A 40 -47.50 -2.47 -3.38
N GLY A 41 -47.09 -3.70 -3.76
CA GLY A 41 -47.65 -4.42 -4.93
C GLY A 41 -46.70 -5.03 -5.99
N TYR A 42 -46.45 -6.34 -5.92
CA TYR A 42 -46.04 -7.24 -7.06
C TYR A 42 -47.30 -7.59 -7.91
N PRO A 43 -47.27 -8.14 -9.16
CA PRO A 43 -46.22 -8.97 -9.79
C PRO A 43 -45.99 -8.82 -11.31
N ASP A 44 -44.98 -9.56 -11.81
CA ASP A 44 -44.68 -9.93 -13.22
C ASP A 44 -45.80 -10.82 -13.84
N PRO A 45 -46.06 -10.77 -15.16
CA PRO A 45 -45.71 -11.96 -15.99
C PRO A 45 -45.43 -11.73 -17.51
N GLU A 46 -44.56 -12.62 -18.04
CA GLU A 46 -44.61 -13.37 -19.32
C GLU A 46 -45.11 -12.78 -20.68
N ASN A 47 -44.18 -12.80 -21.66
CA ASN A 47 -44.21 -13.43 -23.00
C ASN A 47 -45.08 -12.93 -24.19
N THR A 48 -44.40 -12.90 -25.35
CA THR A 48 -44.80 -13.18 -26.77
C THR A 48 -45.20 -12.03 -27.72
N GLU A 49 -44.33 -11.86 -28.76
CA GLU A 49 -44.55 -11.66 -30.22
C GLU A 49 -45.60 -10.62 -30.70
N ASP A 50 -45.30 -9.73 -31.65
CA ASP A 50 -45.40 -10.06 -33.08
C ASP A 50 -44.88 -8.98 -34.07
N GLU A 51 -44.60 -9.46 -35.29
CA GLU A 51 -44.65 -8.83 -36.62
C GLU A 51 -43.45 -8.13 -37.32
N LYS A 52 -43.31 -8.49 -38.61
CA LYS A 52 -42.25 -8.26 -39.62
C LYS A 52 -42.94 -7.92 -40.99
N PRO A 53 -42.25 -7.95 -42.16
CA PRO A 53 -41.74 -6.91 -43.09
C PRO A 53 -42.63 -6.65 -44.35
N PRO A 54 -42.14 -6.02 -45.45
CA PRO A 54 -41.57 -6.78 -46.61
C PRO A 54 -40.41 -6.07 -47.39
N GLN A 55 -39.35 -6.79 -47.85
CA GLN A 55 -39.04 -7.36 -49.21
C GLN A 55 -38.49 -6.32 -50.25
N LEU A 56 -37.68 -6.58 -51.31
CA LEU A 56 -37.41 -7.65 -52.32
C LEU A 56 -36.02 -7.34 -52.96
N ALA A 57 -35.32 -8.11 -53.81
CA ALA A 57 -35.27 -9.50 -54.29
C ALA A 57 -34.03 -9.63 -55.24
N ASP A 58 -33.59 -10.88 -55.43
CA ASP A 58 -32.63 -11.48 -56.40
C ASP A 58 -32.99 -11.22 -57.91
N PRO A 59 -32.32 -11.75 -58.98
CA PRO A 59 -31.48 -12.98 -59.07
C PRO A 59 -30.34 -13.09 -60.13
N LEU A 60 -29.64 -14.23 -60.08
CA LEU A 60 -28.76 -14.86 -61.09
C LEU A 60 -29.53 -15.30 -62.36
N PRO A 61 -28.84 -15.64 -63.49
CA PRO A 61 -28.67 -17.08 -63.82
C PRO A 61 -27.44 -17.51 -64.69
N ASP A 62 -27.15 -18.82 -64.59
CA ASP A 62 -26.79 -19.84 -65.61
C ASP A 62 -25.42 -19.96 -66.36
N ARG A 63 -24.74 -21.10 -66.04
CA ARG A 63 -24.28 -22.26 -66.88
C ARG A 63 -23.53 -22.08 -68.22
N HIS A 64 -22.41 -22.81 -68.40
CA HIS A 64 -22.25 -23.94 -69.35
C HIS A 64 -20.88 -24.65 -69.25
N ALA A 65 -20.82 -25.90 -69.69
CA ALA A 65 -19.76 -26.92 -69.56
C ALA A 65 -18.96 -27.14 -70.87
N HIS A 66 -17.71 -27.65 -70.80
CA HIS A 66 -17.23 -28.91 -71.45
C HIS A 66 -15.69 -29.08 -71.41
N ASP A 67 -15.27 -30.33 -71.16
CA ASP A 67 -14.09 -31.11 -71.60
C ASP A 67 -12.75 -30.48 -72.01
N THR A 68 -11.62 -31.12 -71.61
CA THR A 68 -10.89 -32.14 -72.41
C THR A 68 -9.62 -32.63 -71.66
N THR A 69 -9.40 -33.96 -71.62
CA THR A 69 -8.15 -34.66 -71.23
C THR A 69 -7.21 -34.79 -72.45
N PRO A 70 -5.87 -34.69 -72.34
CA PRO A 70 -5.00 -35.89 -72.24
C PRO A 70 -3.84 -35.68 -71.24
N GLU A 71 -3.56 -36.62 -70.34
CA GLU A 71 -2.53 -37.67 -70.41
C GLU A 71 -1.05 -37.22 -70.60
N LEU A 72 -0.19 -37.82 -69.76
CA LEU A 72 1.27 -38.02 -69.88
C LEU A 72 2.23 -36.93 -69.33
N THR A 73 2.84 -37.27 -68.18
CA THR A 73 4.31 -37.31 -67.96
C THR A 73 4.90 -36.37 -66.90
N ALA A 74 5.64 -37.02 -65.98
CA ALA A 74 6.75 -36.53 -65.15
C ALA A 74 6.44 -35.62 -63.95
N THR A 75 6.44 -36.26 -62.78
CA THR A 75 6.86 -35.69 -61.50
C THR A 75 8.27 -35.07 -61.62
N PRO A 76 8.48 -33.85 -61.09
CA PRO A 76 9.71 -33.60 -60.38
C PRO A 76 9.39 -33.12 -58.96
N THR A 77 9.98 -33.84 -58.02
CA THR A 77 10.03 -33.55 -56.60
C THR A 77 10.49 -32.09 -56.39
N VAL A 78 9.57 -31.21 -55.98
CA VAL A 78 9.91 -29.85 -55.58
C VAL A 78 10.55 -29.92 -54.19
N VAL A 79 11.87 -29.85 -54.14
CA VAL A 79 12.62 -29.55 -52.92
C VAL A 79 12.21 -28.15 -52.47
N PRO A 80 11.67 -27.93 -51.26
CA PRO A 80 11.35 -26.57 -50.83
C PRO A 80 12.65 -25.78 -50.66
N LYS A 81 12.86 -24.78 -51.53
CA LYS A 81 13.93 -23.78 -51.39
C LYS A 81 13.79 -23.10 -50.02
N SER A 82 14.67 -23.45 -49.09
CA SER A 82 14.86 -22.74 -47.82
C SER A 82 15.18 -21.27 -48.11
N ARG A 83 14.30 -20.38 -47.65
CA ARG A 83 14.41 -18.93 -47.80
C ARG A 83 15.57 -18.46 -46.91
N SER A 84 16.73 -18.19 -47.52
CA SER A 84 17.89 -17.67 -46.80
C SER A 84 17.54 -16.35 -46.09
N SER A 85 17.52 -16.36 -44.76
CA SER A 85 17.42 -15.14 -43.95
C SER A 85 18.75 -14.38 -44.05
N LYS A 86 18.74 -13.22 -44.71
CA LYS A 86 19.92 -12.35 -44.93
C LYS A 86 20.21 -11.41 -43.74
N TRP A 87 19.88 -11.81 -42.51
CA TRP A 87 20.12 -10.99 -41.32
C TRP A 87 21.32 -11.50 -40.54
N PRO A 88 22.25 -10.62 -40.09
CA PRO A 88 23.38 -11.05 -39.27
C PRO A 88 22.85 -11.75 -38.00
N PRO A 89 23.45 -12.86 -37.56
CA PRO A 89 22.92 -13.71 -36.49
C PRO A 89 22.54 -12.96 -35.21
N VAL A 90 23.25 -11.87 -34.88
CA VAL A 90 23.03 -11.02 -33.71
C VAL A 90 21.68 -10.29 -33.78
N LEU A 91 21.26 -9.81 -34.96
CA LEU A 91 19.96 -9.15 -35.15
C LEU A 91 18.80 -10.15 -35.18
N THR A 92 19.04 -11.36 -35.69
CA THR A 92 18.07 -12.46 -35.66
C THR A 92 17.85 -12.99 -34.23
N LEU A 93 18.90 -12.97 -33.40
CA LEU A 93 18.85 -13.29 -31.97
C LEU A 93 18.17 -12.18 -31.15
N LEU A 94 18.49 -10.90 -31.39
CA LEU A 94 17.82 -9.75 -30.74
C LEU A 94 16.32 -9.65 -31.06
N LYS A 95 15.89 -10.18 -32.21
CA LYS A 95 14.47 -10.28 -32.59
C LYS A 95 13.73 -11.45 -31.92
N SER A 96 14.45 -12.31 -31.17
CA SER A 96 13.86 -13.44 -30.47
C SER A 96 13.16 -12.97 -29.19
N ARG A 97 11.85 -13.24 -29.13
CA ARG A 97 10.97 -12.98 -27.97
C ARG A 97 11.56 -13.50 -26.64
N ARG A 98 12.37 -14.57 -26.69
CA ARG A 98 13.05 -15.17 -25.53
C ARG A 98 14.19 -14.31 -24.98
N LEU A 99 14.97 -13.68 -25.84
CA LEU A 99 16.05 -12.78 -25.43
C LEU A 99 15.47 -11.47 -24.88
N LEU A 100 14.37 -10.99 -25.47
CA LEU A 100 13.63 -9.84 -24.95
C LEU A 100 13.07 -10.14 -23.55
N THR A 101 12.42 -11.29 -23.35
CA THR A 101 11.93 -11.69 -22.01
C THR A 101 13.07 -11.89 -21.02
N ALA A 102 14.21 -12.44 -21.44
CA ALA A 102 15.36 -12.61 -20.57
C ALA A 102 15.98 -11.26 -20.16
N LEU A 103 16.12 -10.33 -21.10
CA LEU A 103 16.61 -8.98 -20.83
C LEU A 103 15.67 -8.22 -19.88
N TRP A 104 14.36 -8.28 -20.14
CA TRP A 104 13.36 -7.73 -19.22
C TRP A 104 13.43 -8.39 -17.84
N GLY A 105 13.61 -9.71 -17.78
CA GLY A 105 13.79 -10.44 -16.53
C GLY A 105 15.02 -9.95 -15.75
N CYS A 106 16.17 -9.77 -16.40
CA CYS A 106 17.38 -9.26 -15.76
C CYS A 106 17.20 -7.83 -15.20
N ILE A 107 16.50 -6.96 -15.93
CA ILE A 107 16.21 -5.59 -15.47
C ILE A 107 15.29 -5.62 -14.24
N VAL A 108 14.22 -6.42 -14.28
CA VAL A 108 13.28 -6.57 -13.15
C VAL A 108 13.99 -7.17 -11.94
N LEU A 109 14.87 -8.15 -12.13
CA LEU A 109 15.69 -8.70 -11.05
C LEU A 109 16.61 -7.63 -10.44
N GLY A 110 17.27 -6.82 -11.27
CA GLY A 110 18.10 -5.71 -10.80
C GLY A 110 17.32 -4.68 -9.98
N ALA A 111 16.12 -4.30 -10.45
CA ALA A 111 15.23 -3.39 -9.72
C ALA A 111 14.71 -4.02 -8.41
N GLY A 112 14.37 -5.31 -8.44
CA GLY A 112 13.94 -6.08 -7.26
C GLY A 112 15.01 -6.17 -6.18
N LEU A 113 16.27 -6.37 -6.58
CA LEU A 113 17.42 -6.44 -5.67
C LEU A 113 17.68 -5.11 -4.94
N ILE A 114 17.37 -3.97 -5.55
CA ILE A 114 17.49 -2.66 -4.90
C ILE A 114 16.51 -2.53 -3.72
N PHE A 115 15.31 -3.12 -3.81
CA PHE A 115 14.38 -3.15 -2.67
C PHE A 115 14.93 -3.97 -1.49
N LEU A 116 15.70 -5.02 -1.77
CA LEU A 116 16.29 -5.82 -0.71
C LEU A 116 17.27 -4.97 0.15
N ALA A 117 17.92 -3.97 -0.43
CA ALA A 117 18.79 -3.05 0.32
C ALA A 117 18.04 -2.29 1.44
N ILE A 118 16.80 -1.86 1.20
CA ILE A 118 16.00 -1.17 2.24
C ILE A 118 15.41 -2.15 3.28
N PHE A 119 15.21 -3.42 2.93
CA PHE A 119 14.63 -4.42 3.83
C PHE A 119 15.66 -5.18 4.68
N ILE A 120 16.91 -5.37 4.22
CA ILE A 120 17.96 -6.05 5.00
C ILE A 120 18.10 -5.49 6.42
N PRO A 121 18.13 -4.16 6.64
CA PRO A 121 18.22 -3.61 7.98
C PRO A 121 17.09 -4.05 8.92
N GLY A 122 15.94 -4.47 8.38
CA GLY A 122 14.81 -5.00 9.14
C GLY A 122 15.16 -6.20 10.03
N PHE A 123 16.23 -6.96 9.71
CA PHE A 123 16.71 -8.04 10.58
C PHE A 123 17.23 -7.55 11.94
N LEU A 124 17.52 -6.26 12.10
CA LEU A 124 17.89 -5.65 13.38
C LEU A 124 16.66 -5.32 14.25
N ALA A 125 15.44 -5.49 13.74
CA ALA A 125 14.21 -5.12 14.46
C ALA A 125 14.09 -5.73 15.87
N PRO A 126 14.46 -7.00 16.13
CA PRO A 126 14.43 -7.55 17.50
C PRO A 126 15.37 -6.81 18.46
N VAL A 127 16.56 -6.42 17.98
CA VAL A 127 17.55 -5.68 18.79
C VAL A 127 17.06 -4.26 19.07
N VAL A 128 16.46 -3.60 18.08
CA VAL A 128 15.83 -2.29 18.26
C VAL A 128 14.64 -2.37 19.21
N GLY A 129 13.80 -3.41 19.10
CA GLY A 129 12.70 -3.67 20.02
C GLY A 129 13.19 -3.78 21.46
N TRP A 130 14.20 -4.62 21.71
CA TRP A 130 14.84 -4.71 23.01
C TRP A 130 15.40 -3.37 23.52
N ALA A 131 16.04 -2.59 22.64
CA ALA A 131 16.56 -1.28 22.99
C ALA A 131 15.42 -0.30 23.35
N SER A 132 14.29 -0.37 22.64
CA SER A 132 13.10 0.43 22.89
C SER A 132 12.47 0.12 24.23
N ASP A 133 12.37 -1.16 24.58
CA ASP A 133 11.79 -1.58 25.85
C ASP A 133 12.65 -1.13 27.04
N LYS A 134 13.97 -1.00 26.85
CA LYS A 134 14.92 -0.59 27.91
C LYS A 134 15.11 0.93 28.04
N TYR A 135 15.29 1.62 26.91
CA TYR A 135 15.64 3.05 26.88
C TYR A 135 14.43 3.95 26.61
N GLY A 136 13.29 3.36 26.27
CA GLY A 136 12.09 4.05 25.85
C GLY A 136 12.07 4.30 24.33
N PRO A 137 10.88 4.33 23.73
CA PRO A 137 10.70 4.41 22.28
C PRO A 137 11.00 5.81 21.71
N ARG A 138 10.81 6.89 22.48
CA ARG A 138 10.87 8.28 21.98
C ARG A 138 12.21 8.62 21.33
N TRP A 139 13.31 8.42 22.04
CA TRP A 139 14.62 8.82 21.53
C TRP A 139 15.05 7.97 20.34
N LEU A 140 14.63 6.70 20.28
CA LEU A 140 14.88 5.84 19.12
C LEU A 140 14.09 6.30 17.90
N THR A 141 12.79 6.57 18.02
CA THR A 141 11.95 7.00 16.89
C THR A 141 12.37 8.37 16.38
N VAL A 142 12.65 9.32 17.26
CA VAL A 142 13.12 10.67 16.89
C VAL A 142 14.49 10.60 16.22
N THR A 143 15.43 9.81 16.76
CA THR A 143 16.74 9.62 16.14
C THR A 143 16.60 8.97 14.77
N GLY A 144 15.73 7.96 14.63
CA GLY A 144 15.45 7.33 13.33
C GLY A 144 14.93 8.32 12.30
N PHE A 145 13.92 9.13 12.62
CA PHE A 145 13.41 10.14 11.70
C PHE A 145 14.45 11.21 11.35
N ILE A 146 15.21 11.72 12.33
CA ILE A 146 16.27 12.71 12.08
C ILE A 146 17.38 12.12 11.22
N MET A 147 17.79 10.87 11.51
CA MET A 147 18.81 10.15 10.76
C MET A 147 18.38 9.88 9.31
N ALA A 148 17.08 9.70 9.03
CA ALA A 148 16.58 9.51 7.67
C ALA A 148 16.75 10.77 6.79
N ILE A 149 16.67 11.98 7.36
CA ILE A 149 16.70 13.26 6.62
C ILE A 149 17.93 13.39 5.72
N PRO A 150 19.19 13.29 6.21
CA PRO A 150 20.36 13.45 5.35
C PRO A 150 20.40 12.39 4.26
N PHE A 151 19.95 11.15 4.50
CA PHE A 151 19.97 10.10 3.48
C PHE A 151 18.94 10.33 2.38
N TRP A 152 17.75 10.84 2.72
CA TRP A 152 16.78 11.32 1.73
C TRP A 152 17.32 12.48 0.90
N VAL A 153 18.02 13.44 1.52
CA VAL A 153 18.63 14.55 0.79
C VAL A 153 19.78 14.07 -0.11
N LEU A 154 20.62 13.15 0.38
CA LEU A 154 21.75 12.60 -0.37
C LEU A 154 21.32 11.75 -1.58
N LEU A 155 20.10 11.21 -1.61
CA LEU A 155 19.56 10.56 -2.81
C LEU A 155 19.55 11.49 -4.03
N ARG A 156 19.54 12.81 -3.83
CA ARG A 156 19.73 13.81 -4.90
C ARG A 156 21.03 13.61 -5.70
N LEU A 157 22.06 13.03 -5.10
CA LEU A 157 23.36 12.80 -5.75
C LEU A 157 23.32 11.67 -6.79
N VAL A 158 22.26 10.85 -6.77
CA VAL A 158 22.02 9.77 -7.73
C VAL A 158 21.37 10.33 -8.99
N THR A 159 22.19 10.69 -9.98
CA THR A 159 21.71 11.43 -11.17
C THR A 159 21.91 10.69 -12.49
N HIS A 160 22.82 9.74 -12.56
CA HIS A 160 23.20 9.08 -13.82
C HIS A 160 23.40 7.58 -13.61
N ASP A 161 23.32 6.82 -14.71
CA ASP A 161 23.57 5.39 -14.68
C ASP A 161 25.09 5.11 -14.69
N SER A 162 25.63 4.72 -13.54
CA SER A 162 26.97 4.16 -13.42
C SER A 162 26.99 3.12 -12.29
N LEU A 163 27.99 2.23 -12.31
CA LEU A 163 28.15 1.23 -11.25
C LEU A 163 28.26 1.91 -9.86
N GLY A 164 29.04 2.99 -9.77
CA GLY A 164 29.20 3.75 -8.53
C GLY A 164 27.89 4.36 -8.02
N GLN A 165 27.05 4.86 -8.92
CA GLN A 165 25.74 5.42 -8.56
C GLN A 165 24.75 4.36 -8.08
N LYS A 166 24.76 3.17 -8.68
CA LYS A 166 23.96 2.02 -8.21
C LYS A 166 24.36 1.58 -6.81
N VAL A 167 25.68 1.52 -6.53
CA VAL A 167 26.19 1.20 -5.20
C VAL A 167 25.80 2.28 -4.18
N LEU A 168 25.94 3.56 -4.55
CA LEU A 168 25.53 4.69 -3.70
C LEU A 168 24.03 4.63 -3.39
N LEU A 169 23.19 4.36 -4.39
CA LEU A 169 21.75 4.19 -4.21
C LEU A 169 21.42 3.08 -3.21
N CYS A 170 22.01 1.89 -3.38
CA CYS A 170 21.81 0.77 -2.46
C CYS A 170 22.29 1.10 -1.03
N ALA A 171 23.44 1.76 -0.89
CA ALA A 171 23.96 2.16 0.41
C ALA A 171 23.03 3.17 1.11
N LEU A 172 22.54 4.19 0.40
CA LEU A 172 21.60 5.17 0.94
C LEU A 172 20.26 4.52 1.32
N LEU A 173 19.74 3.61 0.48
CA LEU A 173 18.51 2.86 0.79
C LEU A 173 18.67 1.95 2.02
N ALA A 174 19.83 1.33 2.20
CA ALA A 174 20.11 0.56 3.40
C ALA A 174 20.16 1.46 4.65
N LEU A 175 20.75 2.65 4.56
CA LEU A 175 20.77 3.61 5.66
C LEU A 175 19.36 4.13 6.00
N ILE A 176 18.51 4.36 4.99
CA ILE A 176 17.09 4.66 5.19
C ILE A 176 16.38 3.45 5.83
N GLY A 177 16.70 2.23 5.41
CA GLY A 177 16.17 1.01 6.02
C GLY A 177 16.54 0.87 7.51
N VAL A 178 17.77 1.24 7.90
CA VAL A 178 18.18 1.31 9.31
C VAL A 178 17.33 2.33 10.07
N ALA A 179 17.11 3.51 9.49
CA ALA A 179 16.25 4.53 10.10
C ALA A 179 14.79 4.04 10.27
N LEU A 180 14.24 3.35 9.25
CA LEU A 180 12.91 2.73 9.34
C LEU A 180 12.86 1.62 10.41
N CYS A 181 13.94 0.86 10.57
CA CYS A 181 14.09 -0.14 11.61
C CYS A 181 14.12 0.48 13.01
N LEU A 182 14.69 1.68 13.18
CA LEU A 182 14.67 2.43 14.45
C LEU A 182 13.28 2.98 14.81
N VAL A 183 12.40 3.15 13.82
CA VAL A 183 11.08 3.78 13.99
C VAL A 183 9.96 2.75 14.12
N ASN A 184 9.89 1.78 13.21
CA ASN A 184 8.72 0.91 13.08
C ASN A 184 8.48 0.00 14.30
N PRO A 185 9.45 -0.79 14.79
CA PRO A 185 9.23 -1.68 15.94
C PRO A 185 8.82 -0.94 17.22
N PRO A 186 9.49 0.16 17.63
CA PRO A 186 9.06 0.93 18.80
C PRO A 186 7.64 1.49 18.68
N LEU A 187 7.28 2.03 17.51
CA LEU A 187 5.93 2.56 17.29
C LEU A 187 4.86 1.47 17.31
N MET A 188 5.15 0.27 16.79
CA MET A 188 4.22 -0.87 16.85
C MET A 188 4.00 -1.32 18.29
N ALA A 189 5.06 -1.45 19.08
CA ALA A 189 4.97 -1.80 20.48
C ALA A 189 4.19 -0.75 21.29
N GLU A 190 4.38 0.54 20.96
CA GLU A 190 3.71 1.64 21.64
C GLU A 190 2.18 1.58 21.54
N ILE A 191 1.65 1.17 20.37
CA ILE A 191 0.21 1.01 20.18
C ILE A 191 -0.34 0.00 21.20
N THR A 192 0.34 -1.14 21.33
CA THR A 192 -0.01 -2.20 22.28
C THR A 192 0.05 -1.69 23.72
N TYR A 193 1.15 -1.04 24.11
CA TYR A 193 1.32 -0.54 25.47
C TYR A 193 0.31 0.53 25.86
N VAL A 194 -0.10 1.40 24.93
CA VAL A 194 -1.11 2.43 25.19
C VAL A 194 -2.49 1.81 25.41
N VAL A 195 -2.85 0.77 24.65
CA VAL A 195 -4.12 0.05 24.84
C VAL A 195 -4.13 -0.62 26.21
N GLU A 196 -3.06 -1.34 26.55
CA GLU A 196 -2.93 -2.02 27.84
C GLU A 196 -2.98 -1.05 29.02
N ALA A 197 -2.27 0.09 28.92
CA ALA A 197 -2.25 1.10 29.96
C ALA A 197 -3.65 1.68 30.21
N LYS A 198 -4.42 1.94 29.15
CA LYS A 198 -5.79 2.45 29.29
C LYS A 198 -6.76 1.42 29.87
N GLU A 199 -6.61 0.15 29.49
CA GLU A 199 -7.43 -0.94 30.02
C GLU A 199 -7.16 -1.19 31.51
N ARG A 200 -5.91 -1.03 31.96
CA ARG A 200 -5.56 -1.12 33.39
C ARG A 200 -6.06 0.08 34.21
N GLN A 201 -6.05 1.29 33.64
CA GLN A 201 -6.54 2.50 34.31
C GLN A 201 -8.07 2.50 34.48
N ASP A 202 -8.81 2.00 33.49
CA ASP A 202 -10.28 1.92 33.49
C ASP A 202 -10.72 0.52 33.03
N PRO A 203 -10.70 -0.49 33.93
CA PRO A 203 -11.03 -1.87 33.59
C PRO A 203 -12.43 -2.00 32.99
N GLY A 204 -12.52 -2.62 31.81
CA GLY A 204 -13.78 -2.83 31.10
C GLY A 204 -14.19 -1.67 30.17
N ARG A 205 -13.44 -0.57 30.11
CA ARG A 205 -13.72 0.57 29.21
C ARG A 205 -13.88 0.17 27.74
N PHE A 206 -13.13 -0.84 27.30
CA PHE A 206 -13.12 -1.31 25.91
C PHE A 206 -14.05 -2.51 25.65
N GLY A 207 -14.82 -2.94 26.65
CA GLY A 207 -15.71 -4.10 26.55
C GLY A 207 -14.97 -5.44 26.48
N ALA A 208 -15.73 -6.52 26.28
CA ALA A 208 -15.21 -7.90 26.35
C ALA A 208 -14.16 -8.26 25.27
N ASN A 209 -14.11 -7.51 24.16
CA ASN A 209 -13.22 -7.78 23.04
C ASN A 209 -11.93 -6.93 23.06
N GLY A 210 -11.77 -6.03 24.03
CA GLY A 210 -10.64 -5.10 24.14
C GLY A 210 -10.54 -4.10 22.98
N ALA A 211 -9.51 -3.24 23.02
CA ALA A 211 -9.29 -2.19 22.00
C ALA A 211 -8.10 -2.45 21.05
N TYR A 212 -7.42 -3.59 21.17
CA TYR A 212 -6.26 -3.91 20.33
C TYR A 212 -6.59 -3.90 18.84
N ALA A 213 -7.65 -4.58 18.42
CA ALA A 213 -8.05 -4.65 17.02
C ALA A 213 -8.41 -3.25 16.46
N GLN A 214 -9.07 -2.41 17.26
CA GLN A 214 -9.42 -1.05 16.87
C GLN A 214 -8.18 -0.17 16.72
N ALA A 215 -7.23 -0.26 17.66
CA ALA A 215 -5.99 0.50 17.62
C ALA A 215 -5.10 0.11 16.42
N TYR A 216 -4.95 -1.19 16.16
CA TYR A 216 -4.25 -1.69 14.97
C TYR A 216 -5.00 -1.35 13.68
N GLY A 217 -6.34 -1.37 13.69
CA GLY A 217 -7.16 -0.93 12.56
C GLY A 217 -6.88 0.53 12.20
N LEU A 218 -6.86 1.42 13.19
CA LEU A 218 -6.51 2.84 12.99
C LEU A 218 -5.08 3.01 12.46
N PHE A 219 -4.12 2.25 12.99
CA PHE A 219 -2.75 2.25 12.48
C PHE A 219 -2.69 1.83 11.01
N ILE A 220 -3.34 0.73 10.62
CA ILE A 220 -3.33 0.25 9.23
C ILE A 220 -4.01 1.25 8.28
N MET A 221 -5.07 1.94 8.72
CA MET A 221 -5.68 3.02 7.95
C MET A 221 -4.69 4.18 7.71
N ALA A 222 -4.00 4.64 8.75
CA ALA A 222 -3.00 5.69 8.62
C ALA A 222 -1.80 5.26 7.77
N PHE A 223 -1.32 4.02 7.95
CA PHE A 223 -0.25 3.44 7.16
C PHE A 223 -0.62 3.37 5.68
N ALA A 224 -1.84 2.93 5.36
CA ALA A 224 -2.35 2.89 4.00
C ALA A 224 -2.42 4.28 3.36
N ALA A 225 -2.94 5.28 4.08
CA ALA A 225 -2.96 6.65 3.61
C ALA A 225 -1.53 7.15 3.30
N GLY A 226 -0.56 6.84 4.15
CA GLY A 226 0.86 7.14 3.89
C GLY A 226 1.40 6.47 2.63
N THR A 227 1.13 5.16 2.45
CA THR A 227 1.55 4.41 1.26
C THR A 227 0.87 4.86 -0.02
N LEU A 228 -0.29 5.53 0.07
CA LEU A 228 -0.97 6.15 -1.06
C LEU A 228 -0.39 7.53 -1.38
N ILE A 229 -0.25 8.39 -0.37
CA ILE A 229 0.22 9.77 -0.52
C ILE A 229 1.68 9.80 -0.99
N GLY A 230 2.54 8.93 -0.46
CA GLY A 230 3.98 8.93 -0.74
C GLY A 230 4.32 8.80 -2.24
N PRO A 231 3.88 7.74 -2.93
CA PRO A 231 4.12 7.57 -4.36
C PRO A 231 3.44 8.64 -5.23
N VAL A 232 2.24 9.09 -4.85
CA VAL A 232 1.53 10.16 -5.57
C VAL A 232 2.33 11.46 -5.48
N TRP A 233 2.75 11.86 -4.28
CA TRP A 233 3.58 13.04 -4.07
C TRP A 233 4.92 12.92 -4.81
N ALA A 234 5.62 11.79 -4.65
CA ALA A 234 6.90 11.56 -5.31
C ALA A 234 6.77 11.67 -6.84
N GLY A 235 5.74 11.06 -7.44
CA GLY A 235 5.49 11.12 -8.88
C GLY A 235 5.20 12.55 -9.37
N TYR A 236 4.35 13.31 -8.67
CA TYR A 236 4.04 14.69 -9.05
C TYR A 236 5.25 15.62 -8.93
N VAL A 237 6.01 15.53 -7.83
CA VAL A 237 7.18 16.39 -7.61
C VAL A 237 8.31 16.04 -8.57
N GLU A 238 8.51 14.76 -8.87
CA GLU A 238 9.52 14.33 -9.84
C GLU A 238 9.20 14.83 -11.25
N GLN A 239 7.94 14.74 -11.69
CA GLN A 239 7.51 15.27 -12.99
C GLN A 239 7.63 16.79 -13.09
N ALA A 240 7.33 17.52 -12.02
CA ALA A 240 7.33 18.98 -12.03
C ALA A 240 8.72 19.61 -11.81
N ALA A 241 9.54 19.02 -10.93
CA ALA A 241 10.78 19.63 -10.44
C ALA A 241 11.98 18.67 -10.38
N GLY A 242 11.82 17.45 -10.90
CA GLY A 242 12.89 16.45 -11.04
C GLY A 242 13.20 15.65 -9.78
N TRP A 243 14.03 14.61 -9.98
CA TRP A 243 14.47 13.65 -8.95
C TRP A 243 15.05 14.28 -7.68
N GLY A 244 15.90 15.29 -7.85
CA GLY A 244 16.55 15.96 -6.73
C GLY A 244 15.54 16.63 -5.79
N THR A 245 14.51 17.26 -6.36
CA THR A 245 13.46 17.94 -5.60
C THR A 245 12.56 16.96 -4.87
N MET A 246 12.19 15.88 -5.57
CA MET A 246 11.43 14.78 -4.98
C MET A 246 12.16 14.16 -3.77
N SER A 247 13.46 13.89 -3.89
CA SER A 247 14.27 13.28 -2.84
C SER A 247 14.31 14.11 -1.54
N TRP A 248 14.63 15.41 -1.59
CA TRP A 248 14.67 16.24 -0.37
C TRP A 248 13.27 16.51 0.20
N SER A 249 12.23 16.55 -0.64
CA SER A 249 10.85 16.73 -0.18
C SER A 249 10.38 15.58 0.72
N LEU A 250 10.81 14.34 0.45
CA LEU A 250 10.57 13.19 1.34
C LEU A 250 11.37 13.27 2.64
N GLY A 251 12.55 13.89 2.60
CA GLY A 251 13.29 14.26 3.81
C GLY A 251 12.50 15.22 4.70
N LEU A 252 11.80 16.20 4.11
CA LEU A 252 10.94 17.12 4.86
C LEU A 252 9.73 16.40 5.50
N PHE A 253 9.14 15.40 4.83
CA PHE A 253 8.12 14.54 5.44
C PHE A 253 8.64 13.80 6.69
N SER A 254 9.91 13.42 6.71
CA SER A 254 10.52 12.78 7.88
C SER A 254 10.57 13.72 9.09
N ILE A 255 10.73 15.04 8.88
CA ILE A 255 10.64 16.05 9.95
C ILE A 255 9.23 16.12 10.51
N ALA A 256 8.22 16.11 9.65
CA ALA A 256 6.82 16.10 10.07
C ALA A 256 6.46 14.86 10.90
N GLY A 257 7.12 13.72 10.67
CA GLY A 257 7.00 12.51 11.52
C GLY A 257 7.76 12.61 12.84
N ALA A 258 8.92 13.27 12.86
CA ALA A 258 9.74 13.44 14.06
C ALA A 258 9.04 14.26 15.15
N VAL A 259 8.29 15.31 14.78
CA VAL A 259 7.66 16.23 15.74
C VAL A 259 6.59 15.53 16.59
N PRO A 260 5.57 14.84 16.02
CA PRO A 260 4.62 14.07 16.81
C PRO A 260 5.29 12.98 17.65
N CYS A 261 6.31 12.32 17.11
CA CYS A 261 7.03 11.28 17.85
C CYS A 261 7.74 11.86 19.07
N PHE A 262 8.35 13.04 18.93
CA PHE A 262 9.01 13.72 20.03
C PHE A 262 8.02 14.16 21.13
N ILE A 263 6.83 14.62 20.75
CA ILE A 263 5.84 15.17 21.70
C ILE A 263 5.06 14.05 22.42
N TRP A 264 4.65 13.00 21.70
CA TRP A 264 3.66 12.02 22.20
C TRP A 264 4.15 10.58 22.33
N THR A 265 5.24 10.17 21.65
CA THR A 265 5.74 8.80 21.81
C THR A 265 6.31 8.61 23.21
N GLY A 266 5.90 7.56 23.92
CA GLY A 266 6.31 7.31 25.30
C GLY A 266 5.59 8.13 26.36
N GLY A 267 4.51 8.83 26.00
CA GLY A 267 3.80 9.80 26.84
C GLY A 267 4.07 11.25 26.41
N LEU A 268 3.36 12.21 27.02
CA LEU A 268 3.56 13.64 26.75
C LEU A 268 4.92 14.08 27.29
N ILE A 269 5.69 14.87 26.53
CA ILE A 269 7.05 15.31 26.92
C ILE A 269 7.12 16.00 28.31
N THR A 270 6.03 16.63 28.74
CA THR A 270 5.87 17.35 30.01
C THR A 270 5.44 16.48 31.19
N GLU A 271 4.99 15.25 30.96
CA GLU A 271 4.66 14.29 32.02
C GLU A 271 5.78 13.25 32.16
N THR A 272 6.05 12.81 33.39
CA THR A 272 7.18 11.93 33.74
C THR A 272 7.27 10.72 32.80
N ASN A 273 8.39 10.60 32.09
CA ASN A 273 8.65 9.58 31.08
C ASN A 273 8.75 8.19 31.70
N ALA A 274 7.63 7.48 31.67
CA ALA A 274 7.60 6.05 31.93
C ALA A 274 8.39 5.31 30.85
N LYS A 275 9.48 4.66 31.28
CA LYS A 275 10.44 3.97 30.42
C LYS A 275 9.91 2.60 29.97
N SER A 276 9.05 1.99 30.79
CA SER A 276 8.39 0.71 30.55
C SER A 276 6.88 0.90 30.33
N GLY A 277 6.24 0.02 29.55
CA GLY A 277 4.78 -0.07 29.44
C GLY A 277 4.10 -0.26 30.81
N GLU A 278 4.78 -0.89 31.77
CA GLU A 278 4.29 -1.03 33.15
C GLU A 278 4.25 0.31 33.91
N GLU A 279 5.28 1.16 33.78
CA GLU A 279 5.26 2.51 34.39
C GLU A 279 4.19 3.41 33.75
N ARG A 280 3.81 3.16 32.48
CA ARG A 280 2.73 3.90 31.79
C ARG A 280 1.34 3.48 32.26
N ALA A 281 1.17 2.18 32.52
CA ALA A 281 -0.07 1.62 33.05
C ALA A 281 -0.37 2.11 34.47
N VAL A 282 0.65 2.34 35.29
CA VAL A 282 0.49 2.75 36.70
C VAL A 282 0.03 4.21 36.86
N GLY A 283 0.02 5.01 35.78
CA GLY A 283 -0.59 6.34 35.66
C GLY A 283 -0.79 7.06 37.00
N LYS A 284 0.17 7.91 37.40
CA LYS A 284 0.21 8.61 38.70
C LYS A 284 -1.22 8.91 39.19
N ALA A 285 -1.62 8.26 40.28
CA ALA A 285 -2.90 8.52 40.92
C ALA A 285 -3.08 10.04 41.05
N LYS A 286 -4.16 10.55 40.47
CA LYS A 286 -4.56 11.95 40.55
C LYS A 286 -4.44 12.36 42.03
N PRO A 287 -3.67 13.41 42.39
CA PRO A 287 -3.55 13.79 43.79
C PRO A 287 -4.97 14.05 44.30
N ALA A 288 -5.34 13.33 45.36
CA ALA A 288 -6.63 13.49 46.00
C ALA A 288 -6.79 14.99 46.29
N VAL A 289 -7.82 15.60 45.71
CA VAL A 289 -8.26 16.93 46.11
C VAL A 289 -8.53 16.81 47.60
N PRO A 290 -7.83 17.57 48.48
CA PRO A 290 -8.08 17.49 49.90
C PRO A 290 -9.57 17.80 50.10
N ALA A 291 -10.27 16.85 50.71
CA ALA A 291 -11.65 17.03 51.10
C ALA A 291 -11.73 18.36 51.84
N ALA A 292 -12.49 19.30 51.29
CA ALA A 292 -12.82 20.52 52.01
C ALA A 292 -13.37 20.09 53.37
N GLU A 293 -12.66 20.45 54.43
CA GLU A 293 -13.10 20.23 55.79
C GLU A 293 -14.49 20.85 55.90
N SER A 294 -15.47 19.97 56.05
CA SER A 294 -16.80 20.30 56.52
C SER A 294 -16.64 20.85 57.94
N THR A 295 -16.38 22.15 58.07
CA THR A 295 -16.55 22.88 59.32
C THR A 295 -18.03 22.93 59.65
N ALA A 296 -18.49 21.88 60.33
CA ALA A 296 -19.69 21.87 61.14
C ALA A 296 -19.26 21.93 62.60
N ALA A 297 -19.59 23.04 63.27
CA ALA A 297 -19.58 23.34 64.73
C ALA A 297 -19.18 24.82 64.90
N VAL A 298 -19.89 25.74 65.56
CA VAL A 298 -21.06 25.76 66.45
C VAL A 298 -21.69 27.15 66.28
#